data_AF-A0A5C6AP19-F1
#
_entry.id   AF-A0A5C6AP19-F1
#
_cell.length_a   1.000
_cell.length_b   1.000
_cell.length_c   1.000
_cell.angle_alpha   90.00
_cell.angle_beta   90.00
_cell.angle_gamma   90.00
#
_symmetry.space_group_name_H-M   'P 1'
#
loop_
_entity.id
_entity.type
_entity.pdbx_description
1 polymer ?
#
loop_
_entity_poly.entity_id
_entity_poly.type
_entity_poly.pdbx_seq_one_letter_code
_entity_poly.pdbx_strand_id
1 'polypeptide(L)'
;MMFLLDTDHLSILQRDSGGIEPYRRLAVLAKSFHSISVLDYDQAAAMEFQRLRGQNVRIGTMDLRIASIALANQMCVLTRNQADFERVPGLSLEDWTCVSL
;
A
#
# COMPACT_ATOMS: atom_id res chain seq x y z
N MET A 1 2.34 -7.85 -15.23
CA MET A 1 2.99 -7.13 -14.11
C MET A 1 1.89 -6.77 -13.13
N MET A 2 2.05 -7.07 -11.84
CA MET A 2 1.03 -6.87 -10.80
C MET A 2 1.51 -5.77 -9.86
N PHE A 3 0.63 -4.83 -9.53
CA PHE A 3 0.97 -3.63 -8.75
C PHE A 3 0.31 -3.67 -7.37
N LEU A 4 1.05 -3.25 -6.34
CA LEU A 4 0.53 -3.06 -5.00
C LEU A 4 0.24 -1.57 -4.79
N LEU A 5 -1.02 -1.24 -4.52
CA LEU A 5 -1.44 0.12 -4.22
C LEU A 5 -1.16 0.45 -2.74
N ASP A 6 -0.54 1.60 -2.52
CA ASP A 6 -0.35 2.19 -1.20
C ASP A 6 -1.70 2.73 -0.68
N THR A 7 -2.38 1.98 0.18
CA THR A 7 -3.74 2.30 0.68
C THR A 7 -3.75 2.96 2.05
N ASP A 8 -2.65 3.57 2.48
CA ASP A 8 -2.56 4.36 3.71
C ASP A 8 -3.47 5.61 3.67
N HIS A 9 -3.79 6.13 2.48
CA HIS A 9 -4.63 7.31 2.29
C HIS A 9 -6.14 7.07 2.19
N LEU A 10 -6.65 5.84 2.36
CA LEU A 10 -8.08 5.57 2.43
C LEU A 10 -8.67 6.06 3.77
N SER A 11 -8.75 7.39 3.89
CA SER A 11 -9.49 8.11 4.92
C SER A 11 -11.01 7.94 4.67
N ILE A 12 -11.51 6.71 4.79
CA ILE A 12 -12.95 6.40 4.68
C ILE A 12 -13.72 7.03 5.85
N LEU A 13 -13.02 7.29 6.97
CA LEU A 13 -13.59 7.75 8.23
C LEU A 13 -13.02 9.11 8.64
N GLN A 14 -13.09 10.12 7.75
CA GLN A 14 -12.99 11.50 8.25
C GLN A 14 -14.15 11.72 9.23
N ARG A 15 -13.80 12.01 10.50
CA ARG A 15 -14.70 12.05 11.66
C ARG A 15 -15.81 13.11 11.61
N ASP A 16 -15.86 13.97 10.59
CA ASP A 16 -16.72 15.17 10.57
C ASP A 16 -17.87 15.15 9.57
N SER A 17 -18.15 14.04 8.88
CA SER A 17 -19.31 13.94 7.98
C SER A 17 -20.45 13.13 8.59
N GLY A 18 -21.23 13.72 9.49
CA GLY A 18 -22.57 13.19 9.75
C GLY A 18 -23.40 13.24 8.46
N GLY A 19 -23.94 12.11 7.99
CA GLY A 19 -24.80 12.06 6.80
C GLY A 19 -24.69 10.78 5.96
N ILE A 20 -25.28 10.81 4.75
CA ILE A 20 -25.37 9.69 3.79
C ILE A 20 -24.04 9.46 3.03
N GLU A 21 -23.20 10.49 2.94
CA GLU A 21 -22.01 10.50 2.08
C GLU A 21 -20.92 9.46 2.46
N PRO A 22 -20.56 9.23 3.74
CA PRO A 22 -19.64 8.15 4.11
C PRO A 22 -20.15 6.76 3.69
N TYR A 23 -21.46 6.52 3.83
CA TYR A 23 -22.08 5.25 3.43
C TYR A 23 -22.11 5.09 1.90
N ARG A 24 -22.33 6.17 1.15
CA ARG A 24 -22.21 6.16 -0.31
C ARG A 24 -20.78 5.83 -0.74
N ARG A 25 -19.77 6.43 -0.11
CA ARG A 25 -18.36 6.12 -0.38
C ARG A 25 -18.01 4.68 -0.06
N LEU A 26 -18.46 4.17 1.09
CA LEU A 26 -18.31 2.76 1.45
C LEU A 26 -18.95 1.84 0.39
N ALA A 27 -20.15 2.16 -0.10
CA ALA A 27 -20.83 1.37 -1.12
C ALA A 27 -20.09 1.39 -2.47
N VAL A 28 -19.49 2.51 -2.85
CA VAL A 28 -18.63 2.58 -4.05
C VAL A 28 -17.39 1.72 -3.85
N LEU A 29 -16.71 1.84 -2.71
CA LEU A 29 -15.53 1.02 -2.40
C LEU A 29 -15.86 -0.47 -2.41
N ALA A 30 -16.95 -0.88 -1.74
CA ALA A 30 -17.43 -2.26 -1.72
C ALA A 30 -17.66 -2.82 -3.13
N LYS A 31 -18.14 -2.00 -4.08
CA LYS A 31 -18.29 -2.41 -5.48
C LYS A 31 -16.94 -2.50 -6.21
N SER A 32 -16.02 -1.56 -5.95
CA SER A 32 -14.68 -1.55 -6.55
C SER A 32 -13.77 -2.67 -6.03
N PHE A 33 -14.02 -3.18 -4.81
CA PHE A 33 -13.26 -4.32 -4.24
C PHE A 33 -13.37 -5.60 -5.08
N HIS A 34 -14.41 -5.77 -5.89
CA HIS A 34 -14.54 -6.97 -6.73
C HIS A 34 -13.46 -7.06 -7.83
N SER A 35 -12.87 -5.93 -8.21
CA SER A 35 -11.81 -5.85 -9.24
C SER A 35 -10.40 -5.73 -8.68
N ILE A 36 -10.23 -5.65 -7.35
CA ILE A 36 -8.94 -5.43 -6.69
C ILE A 36 -8.60 -6.66 -5.84
N SER A 37 -7.44 -7.27 -6.08
CA SER A 37 -6.93 -8.33 -5.21
C SER A 37 -6.34 -7.73 -3.94
N VAL A 38 -6.83 -8.18 -2.79
CA VAL A 38 -6.29 -7.82 -1.47
C VAL A 38 -5.23 -8.85 -1.09
N LEU A 39 -4.01 -8.38 -0.79
CA LEU A 39 -2.92 -9.24 -0.35
C LEU A 39 -2.82 -9.24 1.17
N ASP A 40 -2.66 -10.43 1.73
CA ASP A 40 -2.45 -10.61 3.16
C ASP A 40 -1.02 -10.27 3.55
N TYR A 41 -0.86 -9.79 4.78
CA TYR A 41 0.45 -9.74 5.43
C TYR A 41 0.77 -11.11 6.02
N ASP A 42 1.33 -11.98 5.18
CA ASP A 42 1.63 -13.36 5.52
C ASP A 42 3.01 -13.56 6.16
N GLN A 43 3.41 -14.82 6.34
CA GLN A 43 4.70 -15.16 6.94
C GLN A 43 5.89 -14.70 6.09
N ALA A 44 5.79 -14.74 4.75
CA ALA A 44 6.87 -14.30 3.87
C ALA A 44 7.05 -12.77 3.97
N ALA A 45 5.96 -12.01 3.96
CA ALA A 45 5.98 -10.57 4.21
C ALA A 45 6.53 -10.26 5.62
N ALA A 46 6.17 -11.03 6.64
CA ALA A 46 6.70 -10.84 7.99
C ALA A 46 8.22 -11.05 8.07
N MET A 47 8.77 -12.01 7.32
CA MET A 47 10.22 -12.23 7.25
C MET A 47 10.93 -11.05 6.59
N GLU A 48 10.42 -10.54 5.47
CA GLU A 48 10.95 -9.34 4.82
C GLU A 48 10.92 -8.12 5.74
N PHE A 49 9.83 -7.94 6.50
CA PHE A 49 9.72 -6.85 7.48
C PHE A 49 10.83 -6.93 8.54
N GLN A 50 11.09 -8.11 9.10
CA GLN A 50 12.17 -8.28 10.07
C GLN A 50 13.55 -8.04 9.44
N ARG A 51 13.76 -8.52 8.21
CA ARG A 51 15.00 -8.29 7.45
C ARG A 51 15.26 -6.80 7.27
N LEU A 52 14.26 -6.03 6.84
CA LEU A 52 14.38 -4.59 6.62
C LEU A 52 14.57 -3.82 7.94
N ARG A 53 13.91 -4.23 9.02
CA ARG A 53 14.15 -3.68 10.38
C ARG A 53 15.58 -3.92 10.83
N GLY A 54 16.11 -5.13 10.61
CA GLY A 54 17.51 -5.46 10.89
C GLY A 54 18.52 -4.63 10.09
N GLN A 55 18.12 -4.17 8.90
CA GLN A 55 18.90 -3.27 8.05
C GLN A 55 18.75 -1.78 8.42
N ASN A 56 18.03 -1.45 9.50
CA ASN A 56 17.74 -0.08 9.92
C ASN A 56 17.03 0.76 8.85
N VAL A 57 16.15 0.16 8.04
CA VAL A 57 15.26 0.93 7.16
C VAL A 57 14.26 1.70 8.02
N ARG A 58 14.28 3.04 7.92
CA ARG A 58 13.51 3.96 8.78
C ARG A 58 12.42 4.67 7.98
N ILE A 59 11.33 3.97 7.73
CA ILE A 59 10.08 4.51 7.17
C ILE A 59 8.92 4.19 8.11
N GLY A 60 7.71 4.67 7.78
CA GLY A 60 6.50 4.35 8.54
C GLY A 60 6.31 2.84 8.72
N THR A 61 5.78 2.42 9.88
CA THR A 61 5.61 0.97 10.14
C THR A 61 4.63 0.32 9.16
N MET A 62 3.60 1.06 8.72
CA MET A 62 2.65 0.56 7.72
C MET A 62 3.29 0.49 6.32
N ASP A 63 4.00 1.54 5.90
CA ASP A 63 4.74 1.58 4.64
C ASP A 63 5.78 0.45 4.58
N LEU A 64 6.44 0.17 5.69
CA LEU A 64 7.37 -0.94 5.79
C LEU A 64 6.69 -2.29 5.62
N ARG A 65 5.46 -2.46 6.10
CA ARG A 65 4.66 -3.68 5.84
C ARG A 65 4.25 -3.78 4.37
N ILE A 66 3.84 -2.68 3.74
CA ILE A 66 3.50 -2.62 2.31
C ILE A 66 4.72 -3.00 1.46
N ALA A 67 5.87 -2.39 1.73
CA ALA A 67 7.13 -2.72 1.09
C ALA A 67 7.52 -4.19 1.28
N SER A 68 7.27 -4.75 2.46
CA SER A 68 7.55 -6.16 2.76
C SER A 68 6.65 -7.12 1.98
N ILE A 69 5.36 -6.81 1.85
CA ILE A 69 4.43 -7.58 1.00
C ILE A 69 4.89 -7.54 -0.46
N ALA A 70 5.26 -6.34 -0.96
CA ALA A 70 5.72 -6.19 -2.33
C ALA A 70 7.00 -6.99 -2.61
N LEU A 71 7.99 -6.95 -1.72
CA LEU A 71 9.22 -7.73 -1.85
C LEU A 71 8.97 -9.24 -1.81
N ALA A 72 8.14 -9.71 -0.87
CA ALA A 72 7.80 -11.13 -0.75
C ALA A 72 7.10 -11.67 -2.02
N ASN A 73 6.34 -10.83 -2.70
CA ASN A 73 5.58 -11.19 -3.91
C ASN A 73 6.23 -10.72 -5.22
N GLN A 74 7.44 -10.12 -5.17
CA GLN A 74 8.16 -9.59 -6.34
C GLN A 74 7.33 -8.57 -7.14
N MET A 75 6.62 -7.69 -6.43
CA MET A 75 5.72 -6.69 -7.00
C MET A 75 6.32 -5.28 -6.98
N CYS A 76 5.78 -4.43 -7.86
CA CYS A 76 6.07 -3.00 -7.87
C CYS A 76 5.04 -2.26 -7.01
N VAL A 77 5.49 -1.34 -6.15
CA VAL A 77 4.61 -0.46 -5.38
C VAL A 77 4.29 0.77 -6.22
N LEU A 78 3.00 1.01 -6.44
CA LEU A 78 2.51 2.26 -7.02
C LEU A 78 2.17 3.22 -5.89
N THR A 79 2.92 4.32 -5.79
CA THR A 79 2.73 5.34 -4.74
C THR A 79 3.08 6.73 -5.26
N ARG A 80 2.46 7.77 -4.68
CA ARG A 80 2.90 9.18 -4.87
C ARG A 80 3.97 9.58 -3.86
N ASN A 81 4.16 8.80 -2.79
CA ASN A 81 5.12 9.08 -1.75
C ASN A 81 6.42 8.30 -1.97
N GLN A 82 7.03 8.45 -3.15
CA GLN A 82 8.24 7.69 -3.50
C GLN A 82 9.40 7.94 -2.54
N ALA A 83 9.53 9.16 -2.02
CA ALA A 83 10.63 9.58 -1.16
C ALA A 83 10.82 8.67 0.07
N ASP A 84 9.73 8.16 0.66
CA ASP A 84 9.83 7.22 1.76
C ASP A 84 10.24 5.82 1.26
N PHE A 85 9.56 5.31 0.24
CA PHE A 85 9.79 3.96 -0.26
C PHE A 85 11.14 3.77 -0.97
N GLU A 86 11.74 4.82 -1.52
CA GLU A 86 13.09 4.79 -2.11
C GLU A 86 14.17 4.35 -1.10
N ARG A 87 13.87 4.46 0.19
CA ARG A 87 14.76 4.04 1.29
C ARG A 87 14.75 2.52 1.50
N VAL A 88 13.86 1.79 0.84
CA VAL A 88 13.73 0.33 0.94
C VAL A 88 14.62 -0.34 -0.13
N PRO A 89 15.66 -1.07 0.26
CA PRO A 89 16.55 -1.72 -0.70
C PRO A 89 15.85 -2.86 -1.45
N GLY A 90 16.00 -2.85 -2.78
CA GLY A 90 15.47 -3.89 -3.68
C GLY A 90 13.99 -3.73 -4.06
N LEU A 91 13.32 -2.67 -3.59
CA LEU A 91 11.92 -2.41 -3.89
C LEU A 91 11.76 -1.75 -5.27
N SER A 92 10.85 -2.26 -6.09
CA SER A 92 10.45 -1.60 -7.35
C SER A 92 9.33 -0.59 -7.10
N LEU A 93 9.47 0.61 -7.66
CA LEU A 93 8.56 1.74 -7.47
C LEU A 93 8.15 2.34 -8.81
N GLU A 94 6.88 2.71 -8.93
CA GLU A 94 6.35 3.46 -10.06
C GLU A 94 5.43 4.59 -9.58
N ASP A 95 5.46 5.74 -10.27
CA ASP A 95 4.57 6.87 -10.00
C ASP A 95 3.34 6.80 -10.90
N TRP A 96 2.20 6.43 -10.34
CA TRP A 96 0.93 6.36 -11.07
C TRP A 96 0.42 7.72 -11.59
N THR A 97 0.99 8.86 -11.18
CA THR A 97 0.69 10.17 -11.82
C THR A 97 1.41 10.35 -13.15
N CYS A 98 2.46 9.57 -13.40
CA CYS A 98 3.22 9.55 -14.64
C CYS A 98 2.85 8.33 -15.53
N VAL A 99 2.16 7.33 -14.97
CA VAL A 99 1.67 6.17 -15.74
C VAL A 99 0.38 6.55 -16.46
N SER A 100 0.46 6.73 -17.78
CA SER A 100 -0.71 6.72 -18.65
C SER A 100 -1.29 5.29 -18.67
N LEU A 101 -2.26 5.02 -17.80
CA LEU A 101 -3.08 3.80 -17.82
C LEU A 101 -4.14 3.86 -18.92
#